data_AF-A0A7D5M1J6-F1
#
_entry.id   AF-A0A7D5M1J6-F1
#
_cell.length_a   1.000
_cell.length_b   1.000
_cell.length_c   1.000
_cell.angle_alpha   90.00
_cell.angle_beta   90.00
_cell.angle_gamma   90.00
#
_symmetry.space_group_name_H-M   'P 1'
#
loop_
_entity.id
_entity.type
_entity.pdbx_description
1 polymer ?
#
loop_
_entity_poly.entity_id
_entity_poly.type
_entity_poly.pdbx_seq_one_letter_code
_entity_poly.pdbx_strand_id
1 'polypeptide(L)'
;MDSCDRRVRAYKNGKTFDQCRDMAESMNPDFKKIIENNGKVLWTEILEKVDHDEIIYKLTLKFLRRDGYDIGNHKIPEVKKF
;
A
#
# COMPACT_ATOMS: atom_id res chain seq x y z
N MET A 1 -32.16 -4.49 2.10
CA MET A 1 -30.77 -4.34 2.57
C MET A 1 -29.93 -5.25 1.71
N ASP A 2 -29.27 -4.67 0.71
CA ASP A 2 -28.42 -5.39 -0.23
C ASP A 2 -27.26 -6.00 0.55
N SER A 3 -27.20 -7.34 0.59
CA SER A 3 -26.15 -8.07 1.28
C SER A 3 -24.81 -7.71 0.63
N CYS A 4 -23.89 -7.12 1.39
CA CYS A 4 -22.55 -6.76 0.93
C CYS A 4 -21.75 -8.02 0.50
N ASP A 5 -21.94 -8.45 -0.74
CA ASP A 5 -21.15 -9.54 -1.34
C ASP A 5 -19.73 -9.03 -1.63
N ARG A 6 -18.78 -9.52 -0.83
CA ARG A 6 -17.36 -9.16 -0.89
C ARG A 6 -16.69 -9.60 -2.19
N ARG A 7 -17.31 -10.49 -2.97
CA ARG A 7 -16.77 -11.00 -4.25
C ARG A 7 -17.18 -10.15 -5.45
N VAL A 8 -18.20 -9.32 -5.32
CA VAL A 8 -18.88 -8.68 -6.47
C VAL A 8 -18.69 -7.16 -6.49
N ARG A 9 -18.40 -6.51 -5.36
CA ARG A 9 -18.14 -5.06 -5.35
C ARG A 9 -16.71 -4.74 -5.76
N ALA A 10 -16.58 -4.34 -7.02
CA ALA A 10 -15.49 -3.51 -7.49
C ALA A 10 -15.25 -2.34 -6.51
N TYR A 11 -14.04 -2.26 -5.97
CA TYR A 11 -13.54 -1.05 -5.33
C TYR A 11 -13.24 0.02 -6.38
N LYS A 12 -12.80 1.21 -5.95
CA LYS A 12 -12.41 2.32 -6.84
C LYS A 12 -11.58 1.72 -7.99
N ASN A 13 -12.06 1.87 -9.23
CA ASN A 13 -11.48 1.30 -10.47
C ASN A 13 -11.87 -0.13 -10.88
N GLY A 14 -12.97 -0.72 -10.39
CA GLY A 14 -13.46 -1.99 -10.96
C GLY A 14 -12.83 -3.27 -10.36
N LYS A 15 -11.89 -3.11 -9.43
CA LYS A 15 -11.03 -4.20 -8.91
C LYS A 15 -11.65 -4.88 -7.68
N THR A 16 -11.46 -6.19 -7.53
CA THR A 16 -11.82 -6.89 -6.29
C THR A 16 -10.77 -6.66 -5.21
N PHE A 17 -11.12 -6.94 -3.95
CA PHE A 17 -10.17 -6.82 -2.84
C PHE A 17 -8.94 -7.71 -3.03
N ASP A 18 -9.15 -8.96 -3.47
CA ASP A 18 -8.06 -9.91 -3.72
C ASP A 18 -7.10 -9.39 -4.78
N GLN A 19 -7.61 -8.80 -5.87
CA GLN A 19 -6.75 -8.15 -6.87
C GLN A 19 -5.93 -7.01 -6.25
N CYS A 20 -6.56 -6.11 -5.47
CA CYS A 20 -5.85 -5.03 -4.78
C CYS A 20 -4.76 -5.57 -3.83
N ARG A 21 -5.03 -6.68 -3.14
CA ARG A 21 -4.07 -7.35 -2.26
C ARG A 21 -2.87 -7.88 -3.05
N ASP A 22 -3.13 -8.62 -4.11
CA ASP A 22 -2.10 -9.26 -4.91
C ASP A 22 -1.22 -8.21 -5.62
N MET A 23 -1.82 -7.10 -6.08
CA MET A 23 -1.08 -5.94 -6.60
C MET A 23 -0.22 -5.26 -5.52
N ALA A 24 -0.76 -5.01 -4.33
CA ALA A 24 0.02 -4.40 -3.26
C ALA A 24 1.20 -5.29 -2.81
N GLU A 25 1.01 -6.61 -2.78
CA GLU A 25 2.06 -7.55 -2.41
C GLU A 25 3.15 -7.66 -3.49
N SER A 26 2.80 -7.60 -4.77
CA SER A 26 3.77 -7.62 -5.87
C SER A 26 4.61 -6.34 -5.98
N MET A 27 4.09 -5.20 -5.55
CA MET A 27 4.82 -3.92 -5.54
C MET A 27 5.78 -3.78 -4.34
N ASN A 28 5.56 -4.56 -3.28
CA ASN A 28 6.29 -4.44 -2.03
C ASN A 28 7.82 -4.58 -2.18
N PRO A 29 8.38 -5.53 -2.98
CA PRO A 29 9.82 -5.60 -3.23
C PRO A 29 10.43 -4.31 -3.81
N ASP A 30 9.70 -3.58 -4.63
CA ASP A 30 10.20 -2.33 -5.23
C ASP A 30 10.31 -1.22 -4.19
N PHE A 31 9.32 -1.12 -3.29
CA PHE A 31 9.39 -0.17 -2.17
C PHE A 31 10.55 -0.51 -1.22
N LYS A 32 10.80 -1.80 -0.96
CA LYS A 32 11.95 -2.23 -0.14
C LYS A 32 13.27 -1.78 -0.77
N LYS A 33 13.44 -1.95 -2.09
CA LYS A 33 14.64 -1.47 -2.80
C LYS A 33 14.79 0.06 -2.73
N ILE A 34 13.69 0.80 -2.87
CA ILE A 34 13.72 2.27 -2.72
C ILE A 34 14.19 2.66 -1.32
N ILE A 35 13.65 2.02 -0.27
CA ILE A 35 14.04 2.28 1.11
C ILE A 35 15.50 1.89 1.36
N GLU A 36 15.98 0.80 0.74
CA GLU A 36 17.39 0.38 0.85
C GLU A 36 18.36 1.36 0.21
N ASN A 37 18.01 1.93 -0.94
CA ASN A 37 18.87 2.85 -1.65
C ASN A 37 18.80 4.28 -1.09
N ASN A 38 17.60 4.75 -0.73
CA ASN A 38 17.36 6.14 -0.35
C ASN A 38 17.22 6.33 1.18
N GLY A 39 17.20 5.24 1.94
CA GLY A 39 16.96 5.22 3.39
C GLY A 39 15.49 5.33 3.78
N LYS A 40 14.64 5.88 2.91
CA LYS A 40 13.21 6.10 3.15
C LYS A 40 12.39 6.26 1.87
N VAL A 41 11.07 6.24 2.01
CA VAL A 41 10.09 6.61 0.98
C VAL A 41 8.94 7.40 1.61
N LEU A 42 8.49 8.49 0.99
CA LEU A 42 7.38 9.31 1.50
C LEU A 42 6.03 8.66 1.19
N TRP A 43 5.03 8.93 2.02
CA TRP A 43 3.66 8.48 1.77
C TRP A 43 3.10 9.02 0.46
N THR A 44 3.47 10.25 0.08
CA THR A 44 3.07 10.86 -1.19
C THR A 44 3.64 10.09 -2.37
N GLU A 45 4.91 9.67 -2.30
CA GLU A 45 5.54 8.86 -3.35
C GLU A 45 4.90 7.48 -3.48
N ILE A 46 4.52 6.86 -2.35
CA ILE A 46 3.76 5.60 -2.38
C ILE A 46 2.41 5.83 -3.04
N LEU A 47 1.69 6.90 -2.66
CA LEU A 47 0.36 7.21 -3.17
C LEU A 47 0.38 7.48 -4.69
N GLU A 48 1.35 8.24 -5.17
CA GLU A 48 1.57 8.46 -6.62
C GLU A 48 1.89 7.15 -7.34
N LYS A 49 2.76 6.31 -6.76
CA LYS A 49 3.18 5.05 -7.38
C LYS A 49 2.06 4.02 -7.47
N VAL A 50 1.05 4.09 -6.60
CA VAL A 50 -0.16 3.25 -6.65
C VAL A 50 -1.34 3.94 -7.35
N ASP A 51 -1.08 5.02 -8.10
CA ASP A 51 -2.09 5.77 -8.87
C ASP A 51 -3.28 6.25 -8.00
N HIS A 52 -2.96 6.74 -6.79
CA HIS A 52 -3.95 7.21 -5.80
C HIS A 52 -5.03 6.18 -5.45
N ASP A 53 -4.78 4.89 -5.66
CA ASP A 53 -5.64 3.80 -5.24
C ASP A 53 -5.50 3.61 -3.71
N GLU A 54 -6.47 4.13 -2.96
CA GLU A 54 -6.46 4.15 -1.50
C GLU A 54 -6.36 2.76 -0.87
N ILE A 55 -6.84 1.71 -1.55
CA ILE A 55 -6.81 0.35 -1.00
C ILE A 55 -5.44 -0.25 -1.19
N ILE A 56 -4.88 -0.13 -2.40
CA ILE A 56 -3.52 -0.58 -2.67
C ILE A 56 -2.56 0.20 -1.76
N TYR A 57 -2.71 1.51 -1.63
CA TYR A 57 -1.94 2.35 -0.70
C TYR A 57 -1.94 1.81 0.74
N LYS A 58 -3.15 1.55 1.30
CA LYS A 58 -3.29 1.04 2.67
C LYS A 58 -2.70 -0.36 2.83
N LEU A 59 -2.86 -1.22 1.83
CA LEU A 59 -2.31 -2.58 1.84
C LEU A 59 -0.78 -2.56 1.74
N THR A 60 -0.21 -1.71 0.88
CA THR A 60 1.24 -1.51 0.76
C THR A 60 1.85 -1.09 2.11
N LEU A 61 1.28 -0.07 2.78
CA LEU A 61 1.75 0.31 4.12
C LEU A 61 1.62 -0.82 5.13
N LYS A 62 0.51 -1.57 5.09
CA LYS A 62 0.30 -2.73 5.96
C LYS A 62 1.36 -3.81 5.75
N PHE A 63 1.75 -4.08 4.51
CA PHE A 63 2.76 -5.08 4.18
C PHE A 63 4.17 -4.63 4.54
N LEU A 64 4.52 -3.36 4.29
CA LEU A 64 5.79 -2.79 4.77
C LEU A 64 5.88 -2.88 6.30
N ARG A 65 4.79 -2.59 7.02
CA ARG A 65 4.76 -2.77 8.48
C ARG A 65 4.91 -4.23 8.91
N ARG A 66 4.24 -5.16 8.22
CA ARG A 66 4.38 -6.62 8.46
C ARG A 66 5.83 -7.07 8.30
N ASP A 67 6.54 -6.48 7.35
CA ASP A 67 7.91 -6.83 6.99
C ASP A 67 8.96 -6.09 7.84
N GLY A 68 8.53 -5.36 8.88
CA GLY A 68 9.43 -4.74 9.85
C GLY A 68 9.93 -3.35 9.46
N TYR A 69 9.17 -2.58 8.69
CA TYR A 69 9.48 -1.16 8.43
C TYR A 69 8.68 -0.25 9.36
N ASP A 70 9.29 0.88 9.76
CA ASP A 70 8.59 1.98 10.39
C ASP A 70 7.84 2.75 9.30
N ILE A 71 6.50 2.68 9.32
CA ILE A 71 5.65 3.37 8.34
C ILE A 71 5.32 4.81 8.72
N GLY A 72 5.85 5.32 9.83
CA GLY A 72 5.61 6.69 10.26
C GLY A 72 4.18 6.95 10.72
N ASN A 73 3.79 8.23 10.69
CA ASN A 73 2.47 8.69 11.13
C ASN A 73 2.12 10.04 10.46
N HIS A 74 0.97 10.63 10.80
CA HIS A 74 0.52 11.90 10.22
C HIS A 74 1.49 13.08 10.38
N LYS A 75 2.40 13.06 11.38
CA LYS A 75 3.43 14.09 11.57
C LYS A 75 4.71 13.78 10.79
N ILE A 76 4.98 12.50 10.55
CA ILE A 76 6.16 12.00 9.83
C ILE A 76 5.68 10.97 8.81
N PRO A 77 5.13 11.41 7.66
CA PRO A 77 4.50 10.53 6.67
C PRO A 77 5.56 9.91 5.74
N GLU A 78 6.48 9.15 6.33
CA GLU A 78 7.56 8.46 5.63
C GLU A 78 7.68 7.01 6.12
N VAL A 79 8.14 6.13 5.25
CA VAL A 79 8.46 4.74 5.56
C VAL A 79 9.97 4.54 5.50
N LYS A 80 10.55 3.93 6.53
CA LYS A 80 11.99 3.68 6.67
C LYS A 80 12.26 2.36 7.41
N LYS A 81 13.51 1.90 7.40
CA LYS A 81 13.95 0.82 8.30
C LYS A 81 13.97 1.33 9.75
N PHE A 82 13.66 0.45 10.71
CA PHE A 82 13.86 0.72 12.13
C PHE A 82 15.35 0.92 12.46
#